data_AF-A0A7V3YKS5-F1
#
_entry.id   AF-A0A7V3YKS5-F1
#
_cell.length_a   1.000
_cell.length_b   1.000
_cell.length_c   1.000
_cell.angle_alpha   90.00
_cell.angle_beta   90.00
_cell.angle_gamma   90.00
#
_symmetry.space_group_name_H-M   'P 1'
#
loop_
_entity.id
_entity.type
_entity.pdbx_description
1 polymer ?
#
loop_
_entity_poly.entity_id
_entity_poly.type
_entity_poly.pdbx_seq_one_letter_code
_entity_poly.pdbx_strand_id
1 'polypeptide(L)'
;MDEARWNRFKEVVSGDSKHSPSVALIVDSPWIPGWRGISHFDYYLAFDTWLEANLRVCETYPHIVFLPGFWVEYGMAAEPSGFGCKINWYGGSTPTINPVLKSIDEVDTLTVPDPERNGLMPFVLWWYRKAQE
;
A
#
# COMPACT_ATOMS: atom_id res chain seq x y z
N MET A 1 8.11 -6.02 11.55
CA MET A 1 8.07 -5.12 12.73
C MET A 1 7.80 -5.98 13.95
N ASP A 2 8.53 -5.78 15.06
CA ASP A 2 8.25 -6.54 16.29
C ASP A 2 7.05 -5.97 17.06
N GLU A 3 6.49 -6.81 17.93
CA GLU A 3 5.30 -6.52 18.71
C GLU A 3 5.53 -5.37 19.71
N ALA A 4 6.73 -5.26 20.27
CA ALA A 4 7.07 -4.21 21.23
C ALA A 4 7.02 -2.82 20.59
N ARG A 5 7.59 -2.64 19.38
CA ARG A 5 7.50 -1.40 18.61
C ARG A 5 6.06 -1.06 18.25
N TRP A 6 5.29 -2.05 17.82
CA TRP A 6 3.88 -1.85 17.48
C TRP A 6 3.03 -1.42 18.68
N ASN A 7 3.23 -2.07 19.83
CA ASN A 7 2.53 -1.71 21.07
C ASN A 7 2.89 -0.30 21.53
N ARG A 8 4.17 0.06 21.49
CA ARG A 8 4.62 1.43 21.78
C ARG A 8 4.01 2.46 20.84
N PHE A 9 3.92 2.17 19.55
CA PHE A 9 3.25 3.05 18.60
C PHE A 9 1.80 3.28 18.99
N LYS A 10 1.05 2.21 19.31
CA LYS A 10 -0.35 2.29 19.77
C LYS A 10 -0.51 3.12 21.04
N GLU A 11 0.37 2.95 22.02
CA GLU A 11 0.37 3.73 23.26
C GLU A 11 0.55 5.24 22.97
N VAL A 12 1.54 5.59 22.14
CA VAL A 12 1.80 6.99 21.78
C VAL A 12 0.63 7.60 21.02
N VAL A 13 0.05 6.91 20.03
CA VAL A 13 -1.11 7.45 19.29
C VAL A 13 -2.38 7.51 20.13
N SER A 14 -2.48 6.71 21.19
CA SER A 14 -3.58 6.78 22.17
C SER A 14 -3.45 7.95 23.16
N GLY A 15 -2.33 8.69 23.11
CA GLY A 15 -2.07 9.83 23.98
C GLY A 15 -1.44 9.48 25.33
N ASP A 16 -0.88 8.27 25.50
CA ASP A 16 -0.10 7.95 26.70
C ASP A 16 1.22 8.73 26.69
N SER A 17 1.35 9.66 27.64
CA SER A 17 2.48 10.59 27.75
C SER A 17 3.69 10.02 28.47
N LYS A 18 3.65 8.74 28.88
CA LYS A 18 4.76 8.08 29.60
C LYS A 18 5.92 7.65 28.71
N HIS A 19 5.76 7.68 27.39
CA HIS A 19 6.74 7.14 26.45
C HIS A 19 7.50 8.24 25.71
N SER A 20 8.78 8.01 25.42
CA SER A 20 9.53 8.90 24.51
C SER A 20 8.91 8.87 23.11
N PRO A 21 9.07 9.94 22.30
CA PRO A 21 8.50 10.02 20.97
C PRO A 21 8.82 8.79 20.11
N SER A 22 7.83 8.31 19.36
CA SER A 22 8.00 7.25 18.36
C SER A 22 8.03 7.87 16.97
N VAL A 23 8.91 7.36 16.10
CA VAL A 23 8.95 7.76 14.68
C VAL A 23 8.21 6.73 13.86
N ALA A 24 7.16 7.18 13.16
CA ALA A 24 6.42 6.37 12.20
C ALA A 24 6.48 7.01 10.82
N LEU A 25 6.76 6.22 9.79
CA LEU A 25 6.82 6.66 8.40
C LEU A 25 5.86 5.84 7.54
N ILE A 26 5.20 6.53 6.61
CA ILE A 26 4.47 5.88 5.52
C ILE A 26 5.45 5.66 4.37
N VAL A 27 5.69 4.41 4.03
CA VAL A 27 6.58 4.02 2.92
C VAL A 27 5.95 2.87 2.14
N ASP A 28 5.99 3.01 0.82
CA ASP A 28 5.28 2.16 -0.13
C ASP A 28 5.89 2.34 -1.54
N SER A 29 5.15 1.95 -2.59
CA SER A 29 5.59 1.96 -3.99
C SER A 29 6.16 3.26 -4.57
N PRO A 30 5.84 4.50 -4.10
CA PRO A 30 6.52 5.72 -4.53
C PRO A 30 8.00 5.78 -4.11
N TRP A 31 8.43 5.03 -3.09
CA TRP A 31 9.78 5.12 -2.53
C TRP A 31 10.54 3.79 -2.56
N ILE A 32 9.91 2.70 -2.13
CA ILE A 32 10.59 1.40 -1.93
C ILE A 32 11.26 0.87 -3.21
N PRO A 33 10.61 0.86 -4.40
CA PRO A 33 11.23 0.35 -5.63
C PRO A 33 12.50 1.11 -6.00
N GLY A 34 12.45 2.45 -5.94
CA GLY A 34 13.60 3.31 -6.22
C GLY A 34 14.73 3.13 -5.20
N TRP A 35 14.38 2.99 -3.92
CA TRP A 35 15.36 2.73 -2.85
C TRP A 35 16.04 1.35 -3.00
N ARG A 36 15.30 0.31 -3.41
CA ARG A 36 15.85 -1.03 -3.66
C ARG A 36 16.55 -1.16 -5.01
N GLY A 37 16.34 -0.22 -5.94
CA GLY A 37 16.86 -0.31 -7.30
C GLY A 37 16.15 -1.35 -8.17
N ILE A 38 14.85 -1.57 -7.94
CA ILE A 38 14.00 -2.49 -8.72
C ILE A 38 12.94 -1.71 -9.51
N SER A 39 12.35 -2.34 -10.54
CA SER A 39 11.24 -1.72 -11.25
C SER A 39 9.95 -1.75 -10.41
N HIS A 40 9.02 -0.85 -10.71
CA HIS A 40 7.70 -0.88 -10.08
C HIS A 40 6.91 -2.13 -10.48
N PHE A 41 7.12 -2.67 -11.69
CA PHE A 41 6.50 -3.93 -12.10
C PHE A 41 6.98 -5.10 -11.26
N ASP A 42 8.29 -5.19 -11.01
CA ASP A 42 8.82 -6.23 -10.13
C ASP A 42 8.24 -6.09 -8.72
N TYR A 43 8.14 -4.87 -8.21
CA TYR A 43 7.56 -4.61 -6.88
C TYR A 43 6.06 -4.93 -6.79
N TYR A 44 5.27 -4.71 -7.85
CA TYR A 44 3.82 -4.99 -7.82
C TYR A 44 3.44 -6.43 -8.16
N LEU A 45 4.23 -7.10 -9.01
CA LEU A 45 3.82 -8.36 -9.64
C LEU A 45 4.62 -9.57 -9.15
N ALA A 46 5.81 -9.37 -8.55
CA ALA A 46 6.61 -10.45 -7.99
C ALA A 46 6.57 -10.41 -6.46
N PHE A 47 5.78 -11.31 -5.85
CA PHE A 47 5.56 -11.36 -4.41
C PHE A 47 6.87 -11.52 -3.62
N ASP A 48 7.78 -12.39 -4.06
CA ASP A 48 9.05 -12.60 -3.38
C ASP A 48 9.91 -11.33 -3.38
N THR A 49 9.95 -10.61 -4.51
CA THR A 49 10.65 -9.32 -4.64
C THR A 49 10.04 -8.27 -3.72
N TRP A 50 8.71 -8.18 -3.67
CA TRP A 50 7.97 -7.29 -2.78
C TRP A 50 8.26 -7.60 -1.30
N LEU A 51 8.22 -8.87 -0.91
CA LEU A 51 8.43 -9.31 0.46
C LEU A 51 9.87 -9.00 0.90
N GLU A 52 10.85 -9.35 0.07
CA GLU A 52 12.26 -9.06 0.31
C GLU A 52 12.49 -7.55 0.46
N ALA A 53 11.85 -6.72 -0.38
CA ALA A 53 11.94 -5.27 -0.29
C ALA A 53 11.43 -4.71 1.04
N ASN A 54 10.24 -5.14 1.46
CA ASN A 54 9.63 -4.67 2.70
C ASN A 54 10.39 -5.17 3.95
N LEU A 55 10.89 -6.41 3.91
CA LEU A 55 11.77 -6.93 4.97
C LEU A 55 13.06 -6.11 5.06
N ARG A 56 13.68 -5.81 3.91
CA ARG A 56 14.92 -5.05 3.87
C ARG A 56 14.77 -3.64 4.45
N VAL A 57 13.62 -2.99 4.22
CA VAL A 57 13.29 -1.70 4.87
C VAL A 57 13.29 -1.86 6.40
N CYS A 58 12.59 -2.87 6.91
CA CYS A 58 12.48 -3.13 8.35
C CYS A 58 13.84 -3.46 9.02
N GLU A 59 14.70 -4.22 8.33
CA GLU A 59 16.05 -4.56 8.79
C GLU A 59 16.97 -3.34 8.81
N THR A 60 16.87 -2.49 7.78
CA THR A 60 17.74 -1.31 7.64
C THR A 60 17.41 -0.23 8.67
N TYR A 61 16.13 -0.11 9.03
CA TYR A 61 15.63 0.92 9.93
C TYR A 61 14.92 0.30 11.14
N PRO A 62 15.64 -0.39 12.03
CA PRO A 62 15.04 -1.18 13.10
C PRO A 62 14.34 -0.34 14.18
N HIS A 63 14.54 0.98 14.21
CA HIS A 63 13.93 1.87 15.19
C HIS A 63 12.71 2.63 14.67
N ILE A 64 12.37 2.48 13.38
CA ILE A 64 11.24 3.16 12.75
C ILE A 64 10.04 2.21 12.68
N VAL A 65 8.85 2.76 12.92
CA VAL A 65 7.57 2.10 12.66
C VAL A 65 7.18 2.38 11.22
N PHE A 66 6.95 1.34 10.43
CA PHE A 66 6.50 1.49 9.05
C PHE A 66 5.01 1.21 8.95
N LEU A 67 4.29 2.17 8.36
CA LEU A 67 2.86 2.10 8.09
C LEU A 67 2.66 2.15 6.57
N PRO A 68 1.66 1.44 6.03
CA PRO A 68 0.79 0.45 6.67
C PRO A 68 1.48 -0.91 6.88
N GLY A 69 2.79 -1.00 6.63
CA GLY A 69 3.56 -2.23 6.78
C GLY A 69 3.54 -3.04 5.49
N PHE A 70 3.19 -4.32 5.58
CA PHE A 70 3.26 -5.28 4.47
C PHE A 70 1.92 -5.38 3.73
N TRP A 71 1.33 -4.23 3.38
CA TRP A 71 0.10 -4.22 2.61
C TRP A 71 0.36 -4.60 1.15
N VAL A 72 -0.61 -5.26 0.51
CA VAL A 72 -0.53 -5.53 -0.92
C VAL A 72 -1.06 -4.32 -1.66
N GLU A 73 -0.22 -3.74 -2.50
CA GLU A 73 -0.52 -2.48 -3.18
C GLU A 73 -0.26 -2.57 -4.69
N TYR A 74 -0.98 -1.72 -5.40
CA TYR A 74 -0.85 -1.48 -6.83
C TYR A 74 -0.73 0.04 -7.04
N GLY A 75 0.06 0.68 -6.18
CA GLY A 75 -0.02 2.11 -5.91
C GLY A 75 -1.43 2.50 -5.47
N MET A 76 -1.86 3.72 -5.82
CA MET A 76 -3.21 4.22 -5.56
C MET A 76 -4.26 3.73 -6.57
N ALA A 77 -3.99 2.64 -7.30
CA ALA A 77 -4.87 2.17 -8.38
C ALA A 77 -5.94 1.17 -7.91
N ALA A 78 -5.81 0.58 -6.72
CA ALA A 78 -6.69 -0.49 -6.27
C ALA A 78 -8.18 -0.06 -6.24
N GLU A 79 -8.52 0.97 -5.48
CA GLU A 79 -9.90 1.45 -5.35
C GLU A 79 -10.41 2.12 -6.62
N PRO A 80 -9.66 3.04 -7.29
CA PRO A 80 -10.13 3.67 -8.52
C PRO A 80 -10.39 2.68 -9.66
N SER A 81 -9.64 1.56 -9.71
CA SER A 81 -9.88 0.50 -10.70
C SER A 81 -11.29 -0.09 -10.59
N GLY A 82 -11.85 -0.15 -9.38
CA GLY A 82 -13.20 -0.66 -9.13
C GLY A 82 -14.28 0.23 -9.73
N PHE A 83 -14.03 1.55 -9.81
CA PHE A 83 -14.92 2.52 -10.46
C PHE A 83 -14.77 2.56 -11.98
N GLY A 84 -13.90 1.74 -12.57
CA GLY A 84 -13.63 1.74 -14.01
C GLY A 84 -12.67 2.83 -14.48
N CYS A 85 -11.93 3.47 -13.56
CA CYS A 85 -10.88 4.42 -13.95
C CYS A 85 -9.84 3.72 -14.82
N LYS A 86 -9.48 4.34 -15.95
CA LYS A 86 -8.36 3.87 -16.77
C LYS A 86 -7.06 4.07 -15.99
N ILE A 87 -6.22 3.03 -15.98
CA ILE A 87 -4.92 3.06 -15.32
C ILE A 87 -3.82 2.99 -16.38
N ASN A 88 -2.84 3.88 -16.25
CA ASN A 88 -1.62 3.84 -17.04
C ASN A 88 -0.48 3.33 -16.16
N TRP A 89 0.17 2.25 -16.61
CA TRP A 89 1.25 1.59 -15.89
C TRP A 89 2.62 1.92 -16.49
N TYR A 90 3.62 2.01 -15.62
CA TYR A 90 4.99 2.36 -15.99
C TYR A 90 5.96 1.49 -15.18
N GLY A 91 7.08 1.09 -15.79
CA GLY A 91 8.10 0.32 -15.06
C GLY A 91 8.90 1.16 -14.07
N GLY A 92 9.01 2.47 -14.31
CA GLY A 92 9.85 3.40 -13.54
C GLY A 92 9.11 4.33 -12.57
N SER A 93 7.79 4.22 -12.48
CA SER A 93 6.99 5.09 -11.59
C SER A 93 5.72 4.38 -11.10
N THR A 94 5.05 5.00 -10.14
CA THR A 94 3.70 4.64 -9.74
C THR A 94 2.71 4.80 -10.91
N PRO A 95 1.60 4.05 -10.91
CA PRO A 95 0.59 4.18 -11.95
C PRO A 95 -0.09 5.55 -11.92
N THR A 96 -0.57 5.99 -13.07
CA THR A 96 -1.46 7.15 -13.18
C THR A 96 -2.90 6.70 -13.28
N ILE A 97 -3.76 7.28 -12.46
CA ILE A 97 -5.20 7.05 -12.42
C ILE A 97 -5.88 8.17 -13.20
N ASN A 98 -6.64 7.82 -14.23
CA ASN A 98 -7.38 8.79 -15.03
C ASN A 98 -8.79 8.97 -14.46
N PRO A 99 -9.35 10.18 -14.54
CA PRO A 99 -10.71 10.43 -14.09
C PRO A 99 -11.72 9.59 -14.90
N VAL A 100 -12.70 9.03 -14.20
CA VAL A 100 -13.87 8.37 -14.83
C VAL A 100 -15.02 9.35 -15.06
N LEU A 101 -15.12 10.39 -14.22
CA LEU A 101 -16.13 11.44 -14.31
C LEU A 101 -15.62 12.64 -15.10
N LYS A 102 -16.49 13.28 -15.88
CA LYS A 102 -16.17 14.54 -16.58
C LYS A 102 -16.47 15.77 -15.75
N SER A 103 -17.46 15.70 -14.87
CA SER A 103 -17.79 16.73 -13.88
C SER A 103 -18.30 16.08 -12.59
N ILE A 104 -18.38 16.88 -11.52
CA ILE A 104 -18.93 16.44 -10.24
C ILE A 104 -20.42 16.07 -10.34
N ASP A 105 -21.15 16.62 -11.31
CA ASP A 105 -22.59 16.37 -11.48
C ASP A 105 -22.89 14.90 -11.88
N GLU A 106 -21.88 14.18 -12.36
CA GLU A 106 -21.99 12.76 -12.73
C GLU A 106 -21.78 11.82 -11.53
N VAL A 107 -21.46 12.34 -10.33
CA VAL A 107 -21.10 11.51 -9.16
C VAL A 107 -22.19 10.54 -8.75
N ASP A 108 -23.46 10.94 -8.88
CA ASP A 108 -24.63 10.13 -8.53
C ASP A 108 -24.82 8.93 -9.47
N THR A 109 -24.09 8.89 -10.59
CA THR A 109 -24.11 7.77 -11.53
C THR A 109 -23.12 6.66 -11.16
N LEU A 110 -22.21 6.92 -10.22
CA LEU A 110 -21.24 5.93 -9.78
C LEU A 110 -21.93 4.78 -9.03
N THR A 111 -21.46 3.58 -9.31
CA THR A 111 -21.83 2.38 -8.54
C THR A 111 -20.73 2.09 -7.53
N VAL A 112 -21.11 1.67 -6.33
CA VAL A 112 -20.16 1.21 -5.31
C VAL A 112 -19.50 -0.06 -5.83
N PRO A 113 -18.16 -0.09 -6.00
CA PRO A 113 -17.48 -1.28 -6.52
C PRO A 113 -17.59 -2.45 -5.55
N ASP A 114 -17.78 -3.65 -6.11
CA ASP A 114 -17.66 -4.91 -5.37
C ASP A 114 -16.17 -5.27 -5.23
N PRO A 115 -15.58 -5.21 -4.03
CA PRO A 115 -14.15 -5.45 -3.84
C PRO A 115 -13.70 -6.88 -4.16
N GLU A 116 -14.63 -7.84 -4.22
CA GLU A 116 -14.34 -9.22 -4.60
C GLU A 116 -14.38 -9.45 -6.12
N ARG A 117 -14.89 -8.48 -6.89
CA ARG A 117 -15.12 -8.65 -8.33
C ARG A 117 -14.58 -7.54 -9.22
N ASN A 118 -14.47 -6.31 -8.73
CA ASN A 118 -14.21 -5.15 -9.58
C ASN A 118 -12.77 -4.66 -9.47
N GLY A 119 -12.15 -4.45 -10.62
CA GLY A 119 -10.81 -3.89 -10.70
C GLY A 119 -9.72 -4.80 -10.11
N LEU A 120 -8.81 -4.21 -9.35
CA LEU A 120 -7.60 -4.83 -8.80
C LEU A 120 -7.75 -5.28 -7.34
N MET A 121 -8.78 -4.80 -6.63
CA MET A 121 -9.06 -5.22 -5.26
C MET A 121 -9.21 -6.75 -5.08
N PRO A 122 -9.78 -7.52 -6.04
CA PRO A 122 -9.85 -8.98 -5.93
C PRO A 122 -8.46 -9.63 -5.81
N PHE A 123 -7.45 -9.05 -6.46
CA PHE A 123 -6.06 -9.54 -6.39
C PHE A 123 -5.41 -9.21 -5.04
N VAL A 124 -5.67 -8.01 -4.51
CA VAL A 124 -5.25 -7.63 -3.15
C VAL A 124 -5.84 -8.59 -2.12
N LEU A 125 -7.15 -8.83 -2.18
CA LEU A 125 -7.84 -9.77 -1.28
C LEU A 125 -7.33 -11.20 -1.43
N TRP A 126 -7.01 -11.63 -2.65
CA TRP A 126 -6.43 -12.95 -2.89
C TRP A 126 -5.09 -13.10 -2.17
N TRP A 127 -4.19 -12.12 -2.27
CA TRP A 127 -2.91 -12.17 -1.58
C TRP A 127 -3.04 -12.13 -0.06
N TYR A 128 -3.97 -11.35 0.50
CA TYR A 128 -4.22 -11.39 1.94
C TYR A 128 -4.70 -12.75 2.41
N ARG A 129 -5.57 -13.43 1.65
CA ARG A 129 -5.96 -14.82 1.95
C ARG A 129 -4.77 -15.76 1.84
N LYS A 130 -3.92 -15.61 0.83
CA LYS A 130 -2.70 -16.43 0.68
C LYS A 130 -1.70 -16.25 1.81
N ALA A 131 -1.55 -15.05 2.35
CA ALA A 131 -0.67 -14.80 3.49
C ALA A 131 -1.17 -15.40 4.82
N GLN A 132 -2.42 -15.89 4.87
CA GLN A 132 -3.02 -16.55 6.03
C GLN A 132 -2.97 -18.08 5.95
N GLU A 133 -2.59 -18.65 4.81
CA GLU A 133 -2.37 -20.10 4.61
C GLU A 133 -1.00 -20.52 5.16
#